data_AF-A0A7V9F7K8-F1
#
_entry.id   AF-A0A7V9F7K8-F1
#
_cell.length_a   1.000
_cell.length_b   1.000
_cell.length_c   1.000
_cell.angle_alpha   90.00
_cell.angle_beta   90.00
_cell.angle_gamma   90.00
#
_symmetry.space_group_name_H-M   'P 1'
#
loop_
_entity.id
_entity.type
_entity.pdbx_description
1 polymer ?
#
loop_
_entity_poly.entity_id
_entity_poly.type
_entity_poly.pdbx_seq_one_letter_code
_entity_poly.pdbx_strand_id
1 'polypeptide(L)'
;MMRFRNGVSILMLTALLGALVAACGNDDSADPATTAEAAGGELTSITVGNVPVLIYAPVMIALDKGYFAEQGLDVQLEPLAGGADMVTLTANGDFDIGIGGAGPAFFNAIDRGIDLKIIAPLH
;
A
#
# COMPACT_ATOMS: atom_id res chain seq x y z
N MET A 1 29.99 -21.80 52.16
CA MET A 1 29.40 -22.37 50.94
C MET A 1 29.68 -21.36 49.81
N MET A 2 30.75 -21.49 49.03
CA MET A 2 30.86 -22.32 47.81
C MET A 2 30.14 -21.64 46.61
N ARG A 3 30.71 -21.32 45.44
CA ARG A 3 32.05 -21.42 44.85
C ARG A 3 31.99 -20.88 43.40
N PHE A 4 33.16 -20.48 42.90
CA PHE A 4 33.66 -20.56 41.51
C PHE A 4 33.28 -19.53 40.43
N ARG A 5 34.37 -19.15 39.76
CA ARG A 5 34.69 -18.03 38.91
C ARG A 5 35.66 -18.63 37.87
N ASN A 6 35.57 -18.17 36.62
CA ASN A 6 36.54 -18.33 35.51
C ASN A 6 36.43 -19.56 34.57
N GLY A 7 36.43 -19.23 33.27
CA GLY A 7 36.37 -20.11 32.09
C GLY A 7 35.31 -19.51 31.17
N VAL A 8 35.61 -18.84 30.06
CA VAL A 8 36.42 -19.27 28.93
C VAL A 8 36.83 -17.99 28.18
N SER A 9 38.02 -17.47 28.48
CA SER A 9 38.70 -16.40 27.71
C SER A 9 39.74 -16.98 26.75
N ILE A 10 39.58 -18.23 26.31
CA ILE A 10 40.58 -18.93 25.49
C ILE A 10 39.85 -19.63 24.34
N LEU A 11 39.47 -18.88 23.31
CA LEU A 11 39.60 -19.32 21.92
C LEU A 11 39.59 -18.08 21.00
N MET A 12 40.63 -17.27 21.19
CA MET A 12 41.10 -16.31 20.20
C MET A 12 41.28 -17.00 18.83
N LEU A 13 40.86 -16.31 17.78
CA LEU A 13 41.76 -15.99 16.66
C LEU A 13 42.27 -17.17 15.80
N THR A 14 41.46 -17.67 14.87
CA THR A 14 41.97 -18.23 13.59
C THR A 14 40.89 -18.17 12.50
N ALA A 15 41.29 -17.73 11.29
CA ALA A 15 40.56 -17.81 10.02
C ALA A 15 39.52 -16.70 9.70
N LEU A 16 39.98 -15.45 9.74
CA LEU A 16 39.71 -14.53 8.61
C LEU A 16 40.44 -15.11 7.37
N LEU A 17 39.85 -14.97 6.17
CA LEU A 17 40.50 -15.05 4.83
C LEU A 17 40.40 -16.40 4.06
N GLY A 18 39.37 -16.54 3.22
CA GLY A 18 39.42 -17.42 2.04
C GLY A 18 38.11 -18.06 1.60
N ALA A 19 37.32 -17.37 0.77
CA ALA A 19 36.51 -17.96 -0.32
C ALA A 19 35.70 -16.87 -1.06
N LEU A 20 36.41 -15.94 -1.70
CA LEU A 20 35.91 -15.35 -2.94
C LEU A 20 36.26 -16.33 -4.07
N VAL A 21 35.35 -16.48 -5.03
CA VAL A 21 35.49 -17.11 -6.36
C VAL A 21 35.21 -18.62 -6.47
N ALA A 22 33.98 -18.92 -6.88
CA ALA A 22 33.48 -20.02 -7.74
C ALA A 22 32.07 -20.41 -7.23
N ALA A 23 30.98 -20.34 -7.98
CA ALA A 23 30.84 -20.62 -9.40
C ALA A 23 29.63 -19.87 -9.98
N CYS A 24 29.81 -19.33 -11.20
CA CYS A 24 28.72 -19.07 -12.12
C CYS A 24 27.99 -20.39 -12.41
N GLY A 25 26.67 -20.35 -12.38
CA GLY A 25 25.85 -21.48 -12.79
C GLY A 25 24.40 -21.23 -12.39
N ASN A 26 23.67 -20.47 -13.21
CA ASN A 26 22.27 -20.80 -13.40
C ASN A 26 21.84 -20.44 -14.82
N ASP A 27 21.43 -21.50 -15.51
CA ASP A 27 20.88 -21.50 -16.85
C ASP A 27 19.66 -20.59 -17.03
N ASP A 28 19.51 -20.29 -18.31
CA ASP A 28 18.60 -19.43 -19.03
C ASP A 28 17.11 -19.78 -18.87
N SER A 29 16.26 -18.77 -19.15
CA SER A 29 14.84 -18.86 -19.49
C SER A 29 13.80 -19.06 -18.38
N ALA A 30 13.44 -17.95 -17.73
CA ALA A 30 12.04 -17.61 -17.48
C ALA A 30 11.86 -16.09 -17.57
N ASP A 31 11.10 -15.71 -18.59
CA ASP A 31 10.67 -14.37 -19.00
C ASP A 31 10.42 -13.40 -17.82
N PRO A 32 11.11 -12.26 -17.71
CA PRO A 32 10.65 -11.22 -16.83
C PRO A 32 9.50 -10.51 -17.54
N ALA A 33 8.28 -10.79 -17.07
CA ALA A 33 7.14 -9.93 -17.30
C ALA A 33 7.60 -8.48 -17.19
N THR A 34 7.32 -7.70 -18.22
CA THR A 34 7.67 -6.29 -18.34
C THR A 34 7.23 -5.56 -17.08
N THR A 35 8.14 -5.36 -16.14
CA THR A 35 7.96 -4.40 -15.06
C THR A 35 7.89 -3.06 -15.76
N ALA A 36 6.70 -2.48 -15.85
CA ALA A 36 6.56 -1.08 -16.22
C ALA A 36 7.49 -0.30 -15.29
N GLU A 37 8.44 0.41 -15.88
CA GLU A 37 9.36 1.29 -15.16
C GLU A 37 8.48 2.32 -14.45
N ALA A 38 8.22 2.08 -13.15
CA ALA A 38 7.56 3.05 -12.30
C ALA A 38 8.36 4.34 -12.41
N ALA A 39 7.70 5.43 -12.80
CA ALA A 39 8.31 6.74 -12.85
C ALA A 39 9.07 6.95 -11.53
N GLY A 40 10.39 7.09 -11.59
CA GLY A 40 11.31 7.03 -10.44
C GLY A 40 11.22 8.22 -9.46
N GLY A 41 10.02 8.74 -9.21
CA GLY A 41 9.71 9.76 -8.21
C GLY A 41 9.04 9.15 -6.97
N GLU A 42 9.00 9.93 -5.89
CA GLU A 42 8.23 9.61 -4.69
C GLU A 42 6.74 9.52 -5.04
N LEU A 43 6.08 8.43 -4.63
CA LEU A 43 4.65 8.25 -4.85
C LEU A 43 3.86 9.23 -3.97
N THR A 44 2.79 9.80 -4.52
CA THR A 44 1.85 10.60 -3.75
C THR A 44 0.90 9.68 -2.99
N SER A 45 0.93 9.73 -1.66
CA SER A 45 0.02 8.95 -0.82
C SER A 45 -1.40 9.51 -0.88
N ILE A 46 -2.39 8.63 -1.05
CA ILE A 46 -3.82 8.95 -1.12
C ILE A 46 -4.59 7.92 -0.29
N THR A 47 -5.41 8.37 0.64
CA THR A 47 -6.32 7.52 1.42
C THR A 47 -7.70 7.49 0.78
N VAL A 48 -8.22 6.30 0.52
CA VAL A 48 -9.50 6.09 -0.14
C VAL A 48 -10.43 5.26 0.72
N GLY A 49 -11.56 5.84 1.12
CA GLY A 49 -12.62 5.10 1.80
C GLY A 49 -13.30 4.11 0.86
N ASN A 50 -13.41 2.85 1.27
CA ASN A 50 -13.92 1.75 0.45
C ASN A 50 -14.91 0.87 1.23
N VAL A 51 -16.00 0.45 0.59
CA VAL A 51 -16.84 -0.65 1.10
C VAL A 51 -16.51 -1.89 0.27
N PRO A 52 -15.98 -2.99 0.83
CA PRO A 52 -15.48 -4.11 0.04
C PRO A 52 -16.61 -4.98 -0.54
N VAL A 53 -17.36 -4.43 -1.49
CA VAL A 53 -18.44 -5.07 -2.24
C VAL A 53 -18.07 -5.21 -3.71
N LEU A 54 -18.66 -6.20 -4.39
CA LEU A 54 -18.27 -6.61 -5.73
C LEU A 54 -18.31 -5.47 -6.77
N ILE A 55 -19.21 -4.52 -6.61
CA ILE A 55 -19.35 -3.38 -7.52
C ILE A 55 -18.11 -2.46 -7.52
N TYR A 56 -17.30 -2.48 -6.46
CA TYR A 56 -16.05 -1.72 -6.36
C TYR A 56 -14.81 -2.57 -6.66
N ALA A 57 -14.99 -3.81 -7.14
CA ALA A 57 -13.90 -4.68 -7.58
C ALA A 57 -12.93 -4.03 -8.59
N PRO A 58 -13.35 -3.16 -9.53
CA PRO A 58 -12.41 -2.50 -10.42
C PRO A 58 -11.32 -1.71 -9.70
N VAL A 59 -11.62 -1.05 -8.57
CA VAL A 59 -10.62 -0.29 -7.78
C VAL A 59 -9.61 -1.23 -7.13
N MET A 60 -10.10 -2.32 -6.54
CA MET A 60 -9.24 -3.34 -5.92
C MET A 60 -8.33 -4.02 -6.96
N ILE A 61 -8.88 -4.36 -8.13
CA ILE A 61 -8.09 -4.92 -9.24
C ILE A 61 -7.05 -3.92 -9.75
N ALA A 62 -7.38 -2.63 -9.84
CA ALA A 62 -6.42 -1.61 -10.25
C ALA A 62 -5.27 -1.45 -9.25
N LEU A 63 -5.58 -1.57 -7.95
CA LEU A 63 -4.56 -1.60 -6.89
C LEU A 63 -3.67 -2.84 -7.01
N ASP A 64 -4.27 -4.03 -7.10
CA ASP A 64 -3.54 -5.31 -7.20
C ASP A 64 -2.65 -5.38 -8.45
N LYS A 65 -3.09 -4.75 -9.55
CA LYS A 65 -2.32 -4.68 -10.80
C LYS A 65 -1.27 -3.58 -10.82
N GLY A 66 -1.20 -2.74 -9.78
CA GLY A 66 -0.20 -1.67 -9.69
C GLY A 66 -0.51 -0.44 -10.56
N TYR A 67 -1.72 -0.33 -11.12
CA TYR A 67 -2.07 0.77 -12.03
C TYR A 67 -1.98 2.15 -11.35
N PHE A 68 -2.25 2.25 -10.04
CA PHE A 68 -2.07 3.50 -9.31
C PHE A 68 -0.58 3.87 -9.16
N ALA A 69 0.27 2.89 -8.87
CA ALA A 69 1.71 3.12 -8.74
C ALA A 69 2.34 3.53 -10.08
N GLU A 70 1.88 2.96 -11.20
CA GLU A 70 2.25 3.41 -12.56
C GLU A 70 1.91 4.88 -12.81
N GLN A 71 0.88 5.42 -12.14
CA GLN A 71 0.49 6.83 -12.20
C GLN A 71 1.14 7.69 -11.10
N GLY A 72 2.09 7.15 -10.33
CA GLY A 72 2.76 7.88 -9.25
C GLY A 72 1.94 8.02 -7.97
N LEU A 73 0.95 7.15 -7.75
CA LEU A 73 0.07 7.18 -6.59
C LEU A 73 0.29 5.96 -5.69
N ASP A 74 0.42 6.21 -4.38
CA ASP A 74 0.36 5.18 -3.34
C ASP A 74 -1.04 5.21 -2.70
N VAL A 75 -1.92 4.35 -3.20
CA VAL A 75 -3.34 4.32 -2.78
C VAL A 75 -3.53 3.36 -1.63
N GLN A 76 -4.05 3.87 -0.51
CA GLN A 76 -4.42 3.08 0.66
C GLN A 76 -5.94 2.98 0.75
N LEU A 77 -6.49 1.76 0.70
CA LEU A 77 -7.93 1.53 0.83
C LEU A 77 -8.31 1.33 2.30
N GLU A 78 -9.12 2.22 2.83
CA GLU A 78 -9.66 2.14 4.19
C GLU A 78 -11.06 1.51 4.18
N PRO A 79 -11.23 0.28 4.71
CA PRO A 79 -12.49 -0.44 4.62
C PRO A 79 -13.53 0.09 5.62
N LEU A 80 -14.76 0.29 5.13
CA LEU A 80 -15.94 0.58 5.94
C LEU A 80 -16.92 -0.59 5.91
N ALA A 81 -17.66 -0.75 7.00
CA ALA A 81 -18.75 -1.73 7.08
C ALA A 81 -19.92 -1.40 6.13
N GLY A 82 -20.06 -0.13 5.73
CA GLY A 82 -21.08 0.34 4.81
C GLY A 82 -20.87 1.80 4.41
N GLY A 83 -21.68 2.30 3.48
CA GLY A 83 -21.51 3.64 2.91
C GLY A 83 -22.10 4.79 3.73
N ALA A 84 -22.70 4.52 4.90
CA ALA A 84 -23.41 5.53 5.70
C ALA A 84 -22.49 6.67 6.16
N ASP A 85 -21.25 6.32 6.55
CA ASP A 85 -20.29 7.27 7.09
C ASP A 85 -19.37 7.87 6.02
N MET A 86 -19.44 7.39 4.77
CA MET A 86 -18.50 7.76 3.70
C MET A 86 -18.44 9.27 3.48
N VAL A 87 -19.60 9.92 3.35
CA VAL A 87 -19.68 11.37 3.11
C VAL A 87 -19.09 12.15 4.28
N THR A 88 -19.41 11.76 5.51
CA THR A 88 -18.95 12.46 6.72
C THR A 88 -17.44 12.33 6.91
N LEU A 89 -16.89 11.13 6.73
CA LEU A 89 -15.46 10.86 6.90
C LEU A 89 -14.63 11.55 5.81
N THR A 90 -15.07 11.51 4.55
CA THR A 90 -14.41 12.28 3.48
C THR A 90 -14.50 13.79 3.75
N ALA A 91 -15.65 14.29 4.20
CA ALA A 91 -15.80 15.71 4.54
C ALA A 91 -14.89 16.18 5.69
N ASN A 92 -14.60 15.30 6.65
CA ASN A 92 -13.72 15.57 7.78
C ASN A 92 -12.23 15.47 7.42
N GLY A 93 -11.89 15.00 6.21
CA GLY A 93 -10.51 14.76 5.79
C GLY A 93 -9.93 13.44 6.28
N ASP A 94 -10.74 12.52 6.80
CA ASP A 94 -10.29 11.16 7.15
C ASP A 94 -9.91 10.36 5.89
N PHE A 95 -10.55 10.68 4.74
CA PHE A 95 -10.21 10.15 3.42
C PHE A 95 -10.04 11.29 2.42
N ASP A 96 -9.04 11.20 1.55
CA ASP A 96 -8.88 12.10 0.41
C ASP A 96 -9.98 11.86 -0.64
N ILE A 97 -10.39 10.59 -0.80
CA ILE A 97 -11.44 10.17 -1.74
C ILE A 97 -12.39 9.20 -1.04
N GLY A 98 -13.69 9.46 -1.14
CA GLY A 98 -14.74 8.52 -0.71
C GLY A 98 -15.40 7.83 -1.90
N ILE A 99 -15.47 6.48 -1.88
CA ILE A 99 -16.22 5.72 -2.89
C ILE A 99 -17.68 5.56 -2.44
N GLY A 100 -18.60 6.30 -3.05
CA GLY A 100 -20.00 6.26 -2.66
C GLY A 100 -20.96 6.77 -3.72
N GLY A 101 -22.25 6.70 -3.41
CA GLY A 101 -23.31 7.20 -4.27
C GLY A 101 -23.62 8.68 -4.02
N ALA A 102 -24.09 9.36 -5.06
CA ALA A 102 -24.69 10.70 -4.97
C ALA A 102 -26.11 10.62 -4.38
N GLY A 103 -26.22 10.21 -3.11
CA GLY A 103 -27.48 10.07 -2.37
C GLY A 103 -27.80 11.28 -1.48
N PRO A 104 -28.86 11.18 -0.65
CA PRO A 104 -29.27 12.28 0.24
C PRO A 104 -28.16 12.80 1.16
N ALA A 105 -27.28 11.92 1.64
CA ALA A 105 -26.14 12.32 2.48
C ALA A 105 -25.21 13.30 1.77
N PHE A 106 -24.89 13.04 0.50
CA PHE A 106 -24.05 13.91 -0.33
C PHE A 106 -24.75 15.27 -0.55
N PHE A 107 -26.01 15.27 -1.00
CA PHE A 107 -26.72 16.53 -1.26
C PHE A 107 -26.93 17.38 0.00
N ASN A 108 -27.20 16.74 1.14
CA ASN A 108 -27.29 17.44 2.43
C ASN A 108 -25.94 18.02 2.87
N ALA A 109 -24.82 17.39 2.53
CA ALA A 109 -23.49 17.94 2.80
C ALA A 109 -23.23 19.20 1.96
N ILE A 110 -23.57 19.17 0.66
CA ILE A 110 -23.47 20.32 -0.23
C ILE A 110 -24.36 21.48 0.23
N ASP A 111 -25.61 21.21 0.63
CA ASP A 111 -26.54 22.23 1.16
C ASP A 111 -25.99 22.92 2.42
N ARG A 112 -25.20 22.21 3.22
CA ARG A 112 -24.50 22.73 4.41
C ARG A 112 -23.20 23.46 4.09
N GLY A 113 -22.84 23.59 2.82
CA GLY A 113 -21.62 24.26 2.38
C GLY A 113 -20.34 23.46 2.57
N ILE A 114 -20.45 22.13 2.73
CA ILE A 114 -19.27 21.26 2.75
C ILE A 114 -18.73 21.14 1.32
N ASP A 115 -17.43 21.38 1.14
CA ASP A 115 -16.78 21.30 -0.16
C ASP A 115 -16.48 19.85 -0.55
N LEU A 116 -17.47 19.19 -1.14
CA LEU A 116 -17.35 17.86 -1.73
C LEU A 116 -17.61 17.92 -3.22
N LYS A 117 -16.82 17.15 -3.99
CA LYS A 117 -16.92 17.12 -5.46
C LYS A 117 -17.00 15.69 -5.98
N ILE A 118 -17.91 15.47 -6.93
CA ILE A 118 -17.93 14.25 -7.74
C ILE A 118 -16.87 14.39 -8.83
N ILE A 119 -15.89 13.49 -8.83
CA ILE A 119 -14.77 13.52 -9.79
C ILE A 119 -14.88 12.48 -10.90
N ALA A 120 -15.59 11.37 -10.67
CA ALA A 120 -15.78 10.31 -11.64
C ALA A 120 -17.06 9.51 -11.34
N PRO A 121 -17.76 8.98 -12.35
CA PRO A 121 -18.73 7.92 -12.15
C PRO A 121 -17.98 6.62 -11.82
N LEU A 122 -18.54 5.84 -10.90
CA LEU A 122 -18.08 4.49 -10.58
C LEU A 122 -19.34 3.63 -10.49
N HIS A 123 -19.54 2.74 -11.47
CA HIS A 123 -20.77 2.01 -11.84
C HIS A 123 -21.83 2.82 -12.58
#